data_AF-A0A3M8QSG1-F1
#
_entry.id   AF-A0A3M8QSG1-F1
#
_cell.length_a   1.000
_cell.length_b   1.000
_cell.length_c   1.000
_cell.angle_alpha   90.00
_cell.angle_beta   90.00
_cell.angle_gamma   90.00
#
_symmetry.space_group_name_H-M   'P 1'
#
loop_
_entity.id
_entity.type
_entity.pdbx_description
1 polymer ?
#
loop_
_entity_poly.entity_id
_entity_poly.type
_entity_poly.pdbx_seq_one_letter_code
_entity_poly.pdbx_strand_id
1 'polypeptide(L)'
;MAEERYFRKSHNYYEQLVYARLMLVKDIPAGYPDFLEDVACVALNRLPPRYVKDSVNLFFYTPINEIEVMQTAVAEAVDAALAVVRTHLHRQDRPD
;
A
#
# COMPACT_ATOMS: atom_id res chain seq x y z
N MET A 1 -38.40 10.26 -13.36
CA MET A 1 -37.20 10.76 -12.65
C MET A 1 -36.42 9.53 -12.23
N ALA A 2 -35.48 9.06 -13.07
CA ALA A 2 -34.68 7.88 -12.73
C ALA A 2 -33.65 8.28 -11.68
N GLU A 3 -33.61 7.57 -10.55
CA GLU A 3 -32.47 7.64 -9.63
C GLU A 3 -31.24 7.13 -10.38
N GLU A 4 -30.38 8.05 -10.79
CA GLU A 4 -29.06 7.72 -11.27
C GLU A 4 -28.26 7.17 -10.09
N ARG A 5 -28.19 5.83 -10.00
CA ARG A 5 -27.55 5.12 -8.89
C ARG A 5 -26.04 5.39 -8.96
N TYR A 6 -25.58 6.40 -8.23
CA TYR A 6 -24.16 6.76 -8.13
C TYR A 6 -23.34 5.57 -7.60
N PHE A 7 -22.56 4.94 -8.47
CA PHE A 7 -21.62 3.90 -8.09
C PHE A 7 -20.46 4.54 -7.31
N ARG A 8 -20.44 4.35 -5.98
CA ARG A 8 -19.28 4.75 -5.17
C ARG A 8 -18.13 3.77 -5.40
N LYS A 9 -16.96 4.30 -5.77
CA LYS A 9 -15.74 3.54 -6.01
C LYS A 9 -15.33 2.75 -4.76
N SER A 10 -15.20 1.43 -4.89
CA SER A 10 -14.54 0.58 -3.90
C SER A 10 -13.02 0.67 -4.07
N HIS A 11 -12.30 0.53 -2.96
CA HIS A 11 -10.83 0.57 -2.92
C HIS A 11 -10.32 -0.48 -1.95
N ASN A 12 -9.07 -0.94 -2.12
CA ASN A 12 -8.46 -1.83 -1.15
C ASN A 12 -8.11 -1.01 0.10
N TYR A 13 -8.58 -1.44 1.26
CA TYR A 13 -8.34 -0.76 2.53
C TYR A 13 -6.85 -0.61 2.85
N TYR A 14 -6.04 -1.59 2.43
CA TYR A 14 -4.59 -1.54 2.63
C TYR A 14 -3.91 -0.40 1.86
N GLU A 15 -4.52 0.18 0.81
CA GLU A 15 -3.97 1.33 0.09
C GLU A 15 -3.69 2.50 1.03
N GLN A 16 -4.65 2.84 1.91
CA GLN A 16 -4.49 3.93 2.86
C GLN A 16 -3.39 3.65 3.89
N LEU A 17 -3.31 2.41 4.38
CA LEU A 17 -2.32 2.00 5.37
C LEU A 17 -0.91 2.01 4.77
N VAL A 18 -0.75 1.48 3.55
CA VAL A 18 0.51 1.48 2.81
C VAL A 18 0.95 2.92 2.53
N TYR A 19 0.07 3.79 2.06
CA TYR A 19 0.42 5.20 1.84
C TYR A 19 0.85 5.91 3.11
N ALA A 20 0.13 5.70 4.22
CA ALA A 20 0.51 6.27 5.52
C ALA A 20 1.89 5.78 5.98
N ARG A 21 2.20 4.49 5.77
CA ARG A 21 3.51 3.92 6.08
C ARG A 21 4.61 4.48 5.18
N LEU A 22 4.34 4.66 3.88
CA LEU A 22 5.28 5.21 2.90
C LEU A 22 5.63 6.68 3.18
N MET A 23 4.72 7.46 3.76
CA MET A 23 5.02 8.84 4.22
C MET A 23 6.13 8.89 5.28
N LEU A 24 6.42 7.77 5.95
CA LEU A 24 7.49 7.68 6.95
C LEU A 24 8.83 7.23 6.37
N VAL A 25 8.86 6.80 5.11
CA VAL A 25 10.06 6.31 4.45
C VAL A 25 11.02 7.47 4.20
N LYS A 26 12.27 7.28 4.61
CA LYS A 26 13.38 8.18 4.35
C LYS A 26 14.29 7.57 3.28
N ASP A 27 15.18 8.37 2.73
CA ASP A 27 16.21 7.92 1.77
C ASP A 27 15.59 7.39 0.45
N ILE A 28 14.79 8.24 -0.18
CA ILE A 28 14.26 8.03 -1.53
C ILE A 28 15.37 8.34 -2.54
N PRO A 29 15.68 7.44 -3.49
CA PRO A 29 16.74 7.65 -4.47
C PRO A 29 16.50 8.90 -5.33
N ALA A 30 17.47 9.82 -5.34
CA ALA A 30 17.46 10.98 -6.22
C ALA A 30 17.61 10.51 -7.68
N GLY A 31 16.55 10.65 -8.49
CA GLY A 31 16.53 10.20 -9.88
C GLY A 31 15.52 9.09 -10.18
N TYR A 32 14.79 8.60 -9.17
CA TYR A 32 13.72 7.61 -9.36
C TYR A 32 12.36 8.20 -8.92
N PRO A 33 11.66 8.94 -9.82
CA PRO A 33 10.41 9.62 -9.48
C PRO A 33 9.31 8.65 -9.03
N ASP A 34 9.26 7.45 -9.61
CA ASP A 34 8.19 6.47 -9.37
C ASP A 34 8.54 5.47 -8.23
N PHE A 35 9.65 5.69 -7.51
CA PHE A 35 10.15 4.74 -6.50
C PHE A 35 9.10 4.35 -5.46
N LEU A 36 8.37 5.34 -4.92
CA LEU A 36 7.34 5.06 -3.91
C LEU A 36 6.12 4.34 -4.51
N GLU A 37 5.80 4.58 -5.77
CA GLU A 37 4.69 3.93 -6.48
C GLU A 37 4.98 2.46 -6.71
N ASP A 38 6.22 2.15 -7.13
CA ASP A 38 6.69 0.78 -7.28
C ASP A 38 6.73 0.05 -5.94
N VAL A 39 7.20 0.69 -4.87
CA VAL A 39 7.17 0.11 -3.52
C VAL A 39 5.72 -0.14 -3.09
N ALA A 40 4.81 0.80 -3.32
CA ALA A 40 3.39 0.63 -3.00
C ALA A 40 2.78 -0.57 -3.73
N CYS A 41 3.01 -0.70 -5.03
CA CYS A 41 2.52 -1.83 -5.83
C CYS A 41 3.05 -3.16 -5.30
N VAL A 42 4.35 -3.23 -5.02
CA VAL A 42 5.02 -4.44 -4.52
C VAL A 42 4.55 -4.81 -3.11
N ALA A 43 4.26 -3.82 -2.26
CA ALA A 43 3.71 -4.03 -0.92
C ALA A 43 2.24 -4.48 -0.96
N LEU A 44 1.40 -3.82 -1.76
CA LEU A 44 -0.03 -4.15 -1.88
C LEU A 44 -0.24 -5.58 -2.40
N ASN A 45 0.59 -6.04 -3.33
CA ASN A 45 0.54 -7.40 -3.85
C ASN A 45 0.96 -8.48 -2.84
N ARG A 46 1.55 -8.10 -1.70
CA ARG A 46 1.89 -9.02 -0.60
C ARG A 46 0.80 -9.11 0.47
N LEU A 47 -0.15 -8.18 0.47
CA LEU A 47 -1.21 -8.11 1.46
C LEU A 47 -2.47 -8.79 0.93
N PRO A 48 -3.27 -9.44 1.79
CA PRO A 48 -4.55 -10.00 1.36
C PRO A 48 -5.46 -8.87 0.87
N PRO A 49 -6.08 -8.96 -0.32
CA PRO A 49 -6.94 -7.90 -0.83
C PRO A 49 -8.17 -7.72 0.07
N ARG A 50 -8.47 -6.47 0.47
CA ARG A 50 -9.64 -6.16 1.32
C ARG A 50 -10.37 -4.92 0.81
N TYR A 51 -11.36 -5.13 -0.05
CA TYR A 51 -12.10 -4.03 -0.67
C TYR A 51 -13.20 -3.49 0.23
N VAL A 52 -13.24 -2.17 0.38
CA VAL A 52 -14.25 -1.45 1.14
C VAL A 52 -14.89 -0.36 0.30
N LYS A 53 -16.17 -0.10 0.55
CA LYS A 53 -16.87 1.07 -0.01
C LYS A 53 -16.54 2.33 0.78
N ASP A 54 -16.41 2.20 2.10
CA ASP A 54 -16.08 3.25 3.05
C ASP A 54 -15.30 2.61 4.20
N SER A 55 -14.16 3.20 4.58
CA SER A 55 -13.30 2.68 5.65
C SER A 55 -13.95 2.74 7.03
N VAL A 56 -14.93 3.62 7.23
CA VAL A 56 -15.69 3.76 8.49
C VAL A 56 -16.44 2.47 8.81
N ASN A 57 -17.08 1.85 7.83
CA ASN A 57 -17.78 0.57 8.03
C ASN A 57 -16.79 -0.51 8.47
N LEU A 58 -15.62 -0.58 7.85
CA LEU A 58 -14.65 -1.60 8.20
C LEU A 58 -14.18 -1.45 9.65
N PHE A 59 -13.91 -0.23 10.09
CA PHE A 59 -13.47 0.03 11.47
C PHE A 59 -14.49 -0.45 12.52
N PHE A 60 -15.79 -0.26 12.29
CA PHE A 60 -16.83 -0.72 13.24
C PHE A 60 -16.93 -2.24 13.35
N TYR A 61 -16.62 -2.97 12.27
CA TYR A 61 -16.71 -4.43 12.23
C TYR A 61 -15.36 -5.14 12.39
N THR A 62 -14.27 -4.40 12.53
CA THR A 62 -12.92 -4.97 12.69
C THR A 62 -12.51 -4.85 14.16
N PRO A 63 -12.30 -5.96 14.87
CA PRO A 63 -11.85 -5.92 16.25
C PRO A 63 -10.43 -5.33 16.33
N ILE A 64 -10.11 -4.65 17.42
CA ILE A 64 -8.88 -3.83 17.57
C ILE A 64 -7.61 -4.66 17.36
N ASN A 65 -7.60 -5.91 17.84
CA ASN A 65 -6.47 -6.82 17.64
C ASN A 65 -6.20 -7.10 16.15
N GLU A 66 -7.24 -7.14 15.32
CA GLU A 66 -7.10 -7.33 13.88
C GLU A 66 -6.50 -6.08 13.23
N ILE A 67 -6.85 -4.88 13.70
CA ILE A 67 -6.21 -3.62 13.23
C ILE A 67 -4.71 -3.64 13.53
N GLU A 68 -4.29 -4.04 14.73
CA GLU A 68 -2.87 -4.12 15.10
C GLU A 68 -2.10 -5.13 14.22
N VAL A 69 -2.70 -6.29 13.96
CA VAL A 69 -2.15 -7.29 13.04
C VAL A 69 -2.02 -6.73 11.63
N MET A 70 -3.03 -5.99 11.14
CA MET A 70 -2.99 -5.36 9.83
C MET A 70 -1.89 -4.31 9.72
N GLN A 71 -1.71 -3.47 10.75
CA GLN A 71 -0.63 -2.47 10.78
C GLN A 71 0.75 -3.12 10.75
N THR A 72 0.92 -4.21 11.51
CA THR A 72 2.16 -4.99 11.54
C THR A 72 2.45 -5.60 10.17
N ALA A 73 1.46 -6.25 9.56
CA ALA A 73 1.59 -6.84 8.22
C ALA A 73 1.91 -5.78 7.15
N VAL A 74 1.33 -4.59 7.24
CA VAL A 74 1.65 -3.46 6.34
C VAL A 74 3.09 -3.01 6.52
N ALA A 75 3.58 -2.88 7.76
CA ALA A 75 4.96 -2.50 8.01
C ALA A 75 5.93 -3.52 7.40
N GLU A 76 5.71 -4.81 7.64
CA GLU A 76 6.52 -5.89 7.08
C GLU A 76 6.48 -5.92 5.54
N ALA A 77 5.30 -5.74 4.95
CA ALA A 77 5.12 -5.72 3.51
C ALA A 77 5.85 -4.54 2.85
N VAL A 78 5.80 -3.35 3.45
CA VAL A 78 6.50 -2.16 2.95
C VAL A 78 8.01 -2.32 3.10
N ASP A 79 8.49 -2.82 4.23
CA ASP A 79 9.93 -3.01 4.47
C ASP A 79 10.49 -4.05 3.47
N ALA A 80 9.76 -5.14 3.20
CA ALA A 80 10.12 -6.11 2.18
C ALA A 80 10.08 -5.51 0.76
N ALA A 81 9.08 -4.69 0.45
CA ALA A 81 8.96 -4.02 -0.85
C ALA A 81 10.11 -3.04 -1.09
N LEU A 82 10.51 -2.26 -0.08
CA LEU A 82 11.67 -1.36 -0.15
C LEU A 82 12.95 -2.12 -0.49
N ALA A 83 13.19 -3.27 0.15
CA ALA A 83 14.35 -4.10 -0.15
C ALA A 83 14.34 -4.62 -1.59
N VAL A 84 13.17 -5.06 -2.07
CA VAL A 84 12.99 -5.55 -3.45
C VAL A 84 13.25 -4.44 -4.47
N VAL A 85 12.62 -3.28 -4.32
CA VAL A 85 12.74 -2.19 -5.30
C VAL A 85 14.17 -1.64 -5.33
N ARG A 86 14.82 -1.46 -4.16
CA ARG A 86 16.23 -1.03 -4.10
C ARG A 86 17.18 -2.02 -4.76
N THR A 87 16.96 -3.32 -4.57
CA THR A 87 17.78 -4.36 -5.22
C THR A 87 17.63 -4.31 -6.75
N HIS A 88 16.41 -4.08 -7.25
CA HIS A 88 16.17 -3.98 -8.70
C HIS A 88 16.76 -2.70 -9.31
N LEU A 89 16.74 -1.57 -8.59
CA LEU A 89 17.43 -0.34 -8.99
C LEU A 89 18.93 -0.59 -9.23
N HIS A 90 19.61 -1.22 -8.27
CA HIS A 90 21.04 -1.54 -8.39
C HIS A 90 21.37 -2.50 -9.55
N ARG A 91 20.41 -3.34 -9.97
CA ARG A 91 20.59 -4.23 -11.12
C ARG A 91 20.48 -3.47 -12.45
N GLN A 92 19.64 -2.44 -12.53
CA GLN A 92 19.47 -1.64 -13.74
C GLN A 92 20.63 -0.65 -13.97
N ASP A 93 21.30 -0.20 -12.92
CA ASP A 93 22.47 0.70 -13.00
C ASP A 93 23.80 -0.01 -13.35
N ARG A 94 23.81 -1.33 -13.56
CA ARG A 94 25.01 -2.09 -13.92
C ARG A 94 25.06 -2.24 -15.45
N PRO A 95 25.95 -1.55 -16.18
CA PRO A 95 26.16 -1.84 -17.59
C PRO A 95 26.86 -3.20 -17.68
N ASP A 96 26.36 -4.06 -18.59
CA ASP A 96 27.04 -5.29 -19.00
C ASP A 96 28.38 -5.01 -19.71
#